data_AF-A0A837JFR5-F1
#
_entry.id   AF-A0A837JFR5-F1
#
_cell.length_a   1.000
_cell.length_b   1.000
_cell.length_c   1.000
_cell.angle_alpha   90.00
_cell.angle_beta   90.00
_cell.angle_gamma   90.00
#
_symmetry.space_group_name_H-M   'P 1'
#
loop_
_entity.id
_entity.type
_entity.pdbx_description
1 polymer ?
#
loop_
_entity_poly.entity_id
_entity_poly.type
_entity_poly.pdbx_seq_one_letter_code
_entity_poly.pdbx_strand_id
1 'polypeptide(L)'
;MINSNIIISYEEIISKYNKLGSFYVSILKGIYGKEANFSIVPFKTKKFISLNSYNNLSGLDYYKNKIGVYIFLDKNQVPVYIGVAGEENSRHSLKDRLQKQLNCNQSNSTISKNIAVIETILQNREMNNELNALKNLLLEYAPNFLVIEVGSIGDNEAAKKALELEVFLIALFNSKYNK
;
A
#
# COMPACT_ATOMS: atom_id res chain seq x y z
N MET A 1 -11.13 13.57 4.47
CA MET A 1 -12.12 12.65 3.87
C MET A 1 -11.46 11.95 2.71
N ILE A 2 -11.44 10.62 2.73
CA ILE A 2 -10.87 9.75 1.69
C ILE A 2 -12.04 9.32 0.79
N ASN A 3 -12.22 10.07 -0.31
CA ASN A 3 -12.64 9.64 -1.66
C ASN A 3 -14.05 9.18 -2.00
N SER A 4 -14.67 9.99 -2.86
CA SER A 4 -15.68 9.67 -3.86
C SER A 4 -15.13 9.01 -5.14
N ASN A 5 -13.86 8.57 -5.18
CA ASN A 5 -13.15 8.24 -6.44
C ASN A 5 -12.49 6.85 -6.47
N ILE A 6 -12.86 5.92 -5.58
CA ILE A 6 -12.59 4.50 -5.87
C ILE A 6 -13.58 4.07 -6.95
N ILE A 7 -13.07 3.46 -8.04
CA ILE A 7 -13.83 3.16 -9.28
C ILE A 7 -15.12 2.35 -9.01
N ILE A 8 -15.16 1.59 -7.91
CA ILE A 8 -16.34 0.84 -7.46
C ILE A 8 -16.80 1.48 -6.15
N SER A 9 -18.07 1.84 -6.04
CA SER A 9 -18.60 2.41 -4.80
C SER A 9 -18.60 1.39 -3.65
N TYR A 10 -18.52 1.86 -2.41
CA TYR A 10 -18.64 0.98 -1.23
C TYR A 10 -19.93 0.16 -1.28
N GLU A 11 -21.05 0.79 -1.66
CA GLU A 11 -22.38 0.20 -1.75
C GLU A 11 -22.41 -0.94 -2.78
N GLU A 12 -21.79 -0.74 -3.95
CA GLU A 12 -21.70 -1.75 -4.99
C GLU A 12 -20.87 -2.96 -4.54
N ILE A 13 -19.76 -2.74 -3.83
CA ILE A 13 -18.93 -3.82 -3.27
C ILE A 13 -19.73 -4.63 -2.26
N ILE A 14 -20.34 -3.98 -1.28
CA ILE A 14 -21.08 -4.69 -0.22
C ILE A 14 -22.32 -5.40 -0.77
N SER A 15 -22.99 -4.83 -1.77
CA SER A 15 -24.11 -5.49 -2.46
C SER A 15 -23.64 -6.76 -3.19
N LYS A 16 -22.55 -6.66 -3.95
CA LYS A 16 -21.98 -7.78 -4.71
C LYS A 16 -21.44 -8.88 -3.82
N TYR A 17 -20.84 -8.52 -2.69
CA TYR A 17 -20.23 -9.44 -1.73
C TYR A 17 -20.96 -9.43 -0.39
N ASN A 18 -22.28 -9.62 -0.40
CA ASN A 18 -23.13 -9.54 0.80
C ASN A 18 -22.85 -10.59 1.90
N LYS A 19 -21.99 -11.58 1.64
CA LYS A 19 -21.51 -12.59 2.60
C LYS A 19 -20.10 -12.30 3.13
N LEU A 20 -19.55 -11.11 2.89
CA LEU A 20 -18.23 -10.73 3.39
C LEU A 20 -18.20 -10.80 4.92
N GLY A 21 -17.15 -11.41 5.48
CA GLY A 21 -16.94 -11.44 6.92
C GLY A 21 -16.82 -10.05 7.53
N SER A 22 -17.28 -9.87 8.77
CA SER A 22 -17.31 -8.58 9.47
C SER A 22 -15.96 -7.86 9.51
N PHE A 23 -14.86 -8.63 9.58
CA PHE A 23 -13.50 -8.13 9.46
C PHE A 23 -13.29 -7.32 8.17
N TYR A 24 -13.53 -7.94 7.02
CA TYR A 24 -13.34 -7.31 5.71
C TYR A 24 -14.30 -6.14 5.49
N VAL A 25 -15.55 -6.25 5.95
CA VAL A 25 -16.52 -5.15 5.91
C VAL A 25 -16.01 -3.93 6.69
N SER A 26 -15.44 -4.16 7.87
CA SER A 26 -14.89 -3.09 8.71
C SER A 26 -13.68 -2.43 8.04
N ILE A 27 -12.79 -3.19 7.41
CA ILE A 27 -11.68 -2.63 6.61
C ILE A 27 -12.21 -1.75 5.47
N LEU A 28 -13.20 -2.24 4.71
CA LEU A 28 -13.81 -1.46 3.64
C LEU A 28 -14.41 -0.17 4.19
N LYS A 29 -15.18 -0.22 5.28
CA LYS A 29 -15.70 0.99 5.92
C LYS A 29 -14.59 2.01 6.18
N GLY A 30 -13.47 1.57 6.78
CA GLY A 30 -12.34 2.45 7.06
C GLY A 30 -11.71 3.05 5.80
N ILE A 31 -11.53 2.26 4.74
CA ILE A 31 -10.96 2.75 3.46
C ILE A 31 -11.84 3.86 2.85
N TYR A 32 -13.16 3.70 2.94
CA TYR A 32 -14.14 4.69 2.45
C TYR A 32 -14.47 5.79 3.49
N GLY A 33 -13.69 5.91 4.57
CA GLY A 33 -13.87 6.95 5.60
C GLY A 33 -15.16 6.82 6.41
N LYS A 34 -15.78 5.63 6.41
CA LYS A 34 -16.91 5.27 7.27
C LYS A 34 -16.41 4.73 8.61
N GLU A 35 -17.26 4.76 9.62
CA GLU A 35 -16.94 4.25 10.96
C GLU A 35 -16.52 2.77 10.90
N ALA A 36 -15.34 2.48 11.44
CA ALA A 36 -14.72 1.17 11.39
C ALA A 36 -14.00 0.88 12.71
N ASN A 37 -13.95 -0.40 13.08
CA ASN A 37 -13.29 -0.87 14.29
C ASN A 37 -11.78 -1.13 14.07
N PHE A 38 -11.15 -0.45 13.11
CA PHE A 38 -9.74 -0.61 12.75
C PHE A 38 -9.06 0.73 12.56
N SER A 39 -7.76 0.76 12.84
CA SER A 39 -6.91 1.91 12.56
C SER A 39 -6.42 1.84 11.12
N ILE A 40 -6.87 2.78 10.28
CA ILE A 40 -6.31 3.01 8.95
C ILE A 40 -5.66 4.39 8.98
N VAL A 41 -4.34 4.40 8.81
CA VAL A 41 -3.55 5.63 8.94
C VAL A 41 -3.09 6.10 7.56
N PRO A 42 -3.54 7.28 7.11
CA PRO A 42 -3.11 7.83 5.83
C PRO A 42 -1.77 8.57 5.96
N PHE A 43 -0.98 8.47 4.90
CA PHE A 43 0.32 9.11 4.78
C PHE A 43 0.52 9.74 3.40
N LYS A 44 1.33 10.80 3.36
CA LYS A 44 1.84 11.37 2.10
C LYS A 44 3.24 10.84 1.85
N THR A 45 3.50 10.28 0.69
CA THR A 45 4.80 9.73 0.29
C THR A 45 5.90 10.79 0.40
N LYS A 46 5.62 12.04 -0.01
CA LYS A 46 6.56 13.17 0.09
C LYS A 46 7.03 13.52 1.51
N LYS A 47 6.34 13.04 2.56
CA LYS A 47 6.80 13.21 3.95
C LYS A 47 8.06 12.40 4.25
N PHE A 48 8.27 11.33 3.48
CA PHE A 48 9.30 10.33 3.73
C PHE A 48 10.43 10.37 2.69
N ILE A 49 10.13 10.81 1.47
CA ILE A 49 11.08 10.83 0.36
C ILE A 49 11.76 12.20 0.25
N SER A 50 13.09 12.18 0.23
CA SER A 50 13.92 13.34 -0.12
C SER A 50 14.63 13.07 -1.45
N LEU A 51 14.60 14.03 -2.39
CA LEU A 51 15.28 13.91 -3.68
C LEU A 51 16.79 14.21 -3.58
N ASN A 52 17.18 15.04 -2.61
CA ASN A 52 18.54 15.55 -2.49
C ASN A 52 19.29 14.98 -1.26
N SER A 53 18.65 14.08 -0.51
CA SER A 53 19.25 13.46 0.67
C SER A 53 18.66 12.08 0.95
N TYR A 54 19.11 11.46 2.04
CA TYR A 54 18.52 10.24 2.55
C TYR A 54 17.08 10.47 3.05
N ASN A 55 16.25 9.46 2.87
CA ASN A 55 14.87 9.47 3.34
C ASN A 55 14.81 9.44 4.87
N ASN A 56 13.91 10.22 5.47
CA ASN A 56 13.64 10.16 6.90
C ASN A 56 12.38 9.32 7.16
N LEU A 57 12.57 8.12 7.70
CA LEU A 57 11.51 7.12 7.89
C LEU A 57 11.13 6.94 9.37
N SER A 58 11.59 7.82 10.25
CA SER A 58 11.29 7.80 11.70
C SER A 58 9.78 7.90 11.99
N GLY A 59 9.02 8.57 11.12
CA GLY A 59 7.56 8.63 11.21
C GLY A 59 6.85 7.27 11.05
N LEU A 60 7.58 6.19 10.76
CA LEU A 60 7.09 4.82 10.69
C LEU A 60 7.54 3.94 11.86
N ASP A 61 8.22 4.51 12.87
CA ASP A 61 8.78 3.74 13.98
C ASP A 61 7.75 2.99 14.83
N TYR A 62 6.52 3.50 14.90
CA TYR A 62 5.38 2.80 15.51
C TYR A 62 5.14 1.41 14.88
N TYR A 63 5.44 1.24 13.58
CA TYR A 63 5.18 0.02 12.83
C TYR A 63 6.31 -1.03 12.89
N LYS A 64 7.34 -0.84 13.73
CA LYS A 64 8.50 -1.76 13.86
C LYS A 64 8.11 -3.19 14.24
N ASN A 65 7.01 -3.36 14.97
CA ASN A 65 6.55 -4.66 15.46
C ASN A 65 5.15 -5.02 14.95
N LYS A 66 4.70 -4.37 13.87
CA LYS A 66 3.33 -4.48 13.37
C LYS A 66 3.27 -5.30 12.08
N ILE A 67 2.18 -6.06 11.96
CA ILE A 67 1.79 -6.84 10.78
C ILE A 67 0.60 -6.13 10.12
N GLY A 68 0.52 -6.18 8.80
CA GLY A 68 -0.66 -5.70 8.11
C GLY A 68 -0.45 -5.45 6.63
N VAL A 69 -1.30 -4.60 6.08
CA VAL A 69 -1.34 -4.27 4.66
C VAL A 69 -1.09 -2.79 4.46
N TYR A 70 -0.36 -2.43 3.42
CA TYR A 70 -0.20 -1.05 2.96
C TYR A 70 -0.74 -0.90 1.55
N ILE A 71 -1.37 0.24 1.28
CA ILE A 71 -2.02 0.54 0.00
C ILE A 71 -1.47 1.86 -0.51
N PHE A 72 -0.70 1.84 -1.59
CA PHE A 72 -0.32 3.05 -2.30
C PHE A 72 -1.45 3.51 -3.22
N LEU A 73 -1.66 4.83 -3.25
CA LEU A 73 -2.76 5.49 -3.92
C LEU A 73 -2.23 6.55 -4.89
N ASP A 74 -2.89 6.70 -6.04
CA ASP A 74 -2.60 7.79 -6.97
C ASP A 74 -3.11 9.16 -6.48
N LYS A 75 -3.01 10.19 -7.33
CA LYS A 75 -3.52 11.54 -7.05
C LYS A 75 -5.05 11.61 -6.92
N ASN A 76 -5.77 10.71 -7.58
CA ASN A 76 -7.22 10.56 -7.51
C ASN A 76 -7.65 9.61 -6.38
N GLN A 77 -6.65 9.06 -5.69
CA GLN A 77 -6.75 8.16 -4.57
C GLN A 77 -7.32 6.78 -4.91
N VAL A 78 -7.06 6.35 -6.14
CA VAL A 78 -7.28 4.99 -6.58
C VAL A 78 -6.13 4.12 -6.07
N PRO A 79 -6.41 2.94 -5.48
CA PRO A 79 -5.38 1.96 -5.14
C PRO A 79 -4.57 1.51 -6.35
N VAL A 80 -3.27 1.82 -6.38
CA VAL A 80 -2.38 1.49 -7.49
C VAL A 80 -1.38 0.38 -7.16
N TYR A 81 -1.10 0.17 -5.87
CA TYR A 81 -0.30 -0.96 -5.42
C TYR A 81 -0.68 -1.33 -3.98
N ILE A 82 -0.81 -2.62 -3.71
CA ILE A 82 -1.13 -3.17 -2.39
C ILE A 82 -0.03 -4.16 -2.03
N GLY A 83 0.42 -4.10 -0.78
CA GLY A 83 1.43 -5.03 -0.29
C GLY A 83 1.21 -5.43 1.17
N VAL A 84 1.66 -6.62 1.52
CA VAL A 84 1.65 -7.15 2.88
C VAL A 84 3.01 -7.02 3.59
N ALA A 85 2.94 -6.98 4.92
CA ALA A 85 4.07 -7.14 5.83
C ALA A 85 3.69 -8.07 6.98
N GLY A 86 4.65 -8.88 7.44
CA GLY A 86 4.46 -9.87 8.51
C GLY A 86 4.01 -11.25 8.01
N GLU A 87 4.73 -11.83 7.06
CA GLU A 87 4.50 -13.22 6.64
C GLU A 87 4.93 -14.20 7.76
N GLU A 88 4.30 -15.38 7.80
CA GLU A 88 4.51 -16.43 8.82
C GLU A 88 6.01 -16.81 9.01
N ASN A 89 6.83 -16.62 7.97
CA ASN A 89 8.27 -16.90 7.99
C ASN A 89 9.16 -15.66 7.76
N SER A 90 8.58 -14.50 7.39
CA SER A 90 9.35 -13.29 7.17
C SER A 90 9.19 -12.36 8.37
N ARG A 91 10.28 -12.15 9.10
CA ARG A 91 10.34 -11.22 10.25
C ARG A 91 10.19 -9.74 9.84
N HIS A 92 9.73 -9.46 8.62
CA HIS A 92 9.64 -8.10 8.10
C HIS A 92 8.38 -7.43 8.61
N SER A 93 8.59 -6.44 9.46
CA SER A 93 7.53 -5.55 9.95
C SER A 93 6.93 -4.69 8.83
N LEU A 94 5.76 -4.11 9.11
CA LEU A 94 5.18 -3.04 8.29
C LEU A 94 6.21 -1.93 8.03
N LYS A 95 6.99 -1.54 9.05
CA LYS A 95 8.07 -0.58 8.87
C LYS A 95 9.09 -1.09 7.86
N ASP A 96 9.65 -2.29 8.02
CA ASP A 96 10.72 -2.79 7.15
C ASP A 96 10.27 -2.86 5.69
N ARG A 97 9.02 -3.29 5.45
CA ARG A 97 8.45 -3.37 4.09
C ARG A 97 8.23 -1.97 3.51
N LEU A 98 7.61 -1.05 4.26
CA LEU A 98 7.43 0.32 3.81
C LEU A 98 8.76 1.02 3.55
N GLN A 99 9.78 0.79 4.37
CA GLN A 99 11.11 1.34 4.15
C GLN A 99 11.73 0.85 2.85
N LYS A 100 11.59 -0.44 2.53
CA LYS A 100 12.05 -1.00 1.24
C LYS A 100 11.36 -0.31 0.06
N GLN A 101 10.04 -0.09 0.14
CA GLN A 101 9.30 0.58 -0.94
C GLN A 101 9.67 2.07 -1.05
N LEU A 102 9.63 2.81 0.06
CA LEU A 102 9.85 4.27 0.08
C LEU A 102 11.30 4.67 -0.24
N ASN A 103 12.28 3.81 0.07
CA ASN A 103 13.67 4.04 -0.33
C ASN A 103 13.89 3.92 -1.84
N CYS A 104 12.94 3.38 -2.61
CA CYS A 104 12.99 3.30 -4.07
C CYS A 104 14.25 2.58 -4.62
N ASN A 105 14.94 1.79 -3.79
CA ASN A 105 16.14 1.09 -4.23
C ASN A 105 15.74 -0.07 -5.17
N GLN A 106 16.34 -0.12 -6.35
CA GLN A 106 16.12 -1.16 -7.37
C GLN A 106 16.40 -2.58 -6.92
N SER A 107 17.04 -2.83 -5.79
CA SER A 107 17.11 -4.21 -5.28
C SER A 107 15.79 -4.63 -4.63
N ASN A 108 15.08 -3.69 -3.99
CA ASN A 108 14.13 -4.00 -2.92
C ASN A 108 12.74 -3.31 -3.01
N SER A 109 12.57 -2.24 -3.82
CA SER A 109 11.27 -1.59 -4.02
C SER A 109 10.52 -2.24 -5.18
N THR A 110 9.50 -3.04 -4.87
CA THR A 110 8.65 -3.69 -5.87
C THR A 110 7.77 -2.66 -6.58
N ILE A 111 7.18 -1.72 -5.83
CA ILE A 111 6.29 -0.72 -6.42
C ILE A 111 7.04 0.18 -7.41
N SER A 112 8.20 0.72 -7.03
CA SER A 112 8.96 1.61 -7.90
C SER A 112 9.37 0.90 -9.18
N LYS A 113 9.80 -0.37 -9.10
CA LYS A 113 10.10 -1.20 -10.28
C LYS A 113 8.89 -1.41 -11.18
N ASN A 114 7.74 -1.75 -10.58
CA ASN A 114 6.55 -2.05 -11.35
C ASN A 114 6.01 -0.80 -12.04
N ILE A 115 6.01 0.36 -11.38
CA ILE A 115 5.72 1.66 -12.00
C ILE A 115 6.67 1.87 -13.17
N ALA A 116 7.98 1.75 -12.92
CA ALA A 116 9.01 1.91 -13.92
C ALA A 116 8.72 1.09 -15.18
N VAL A 117 8.59 -0.23 -15.02
CA VAL A 117 8.38 -1.15 -16.15
C VAL A 117 7.08 -0.85 -16.91
N ILE A 118 5.98 -0.65 -16.19
CA ILE A 118 4.67 -0.44 -16.81
C ILE A 118 4.60 0.90 -17.53
N GLU A 119 5.06 2.00 -16.92
CA GLU A 119 4.98 3.32 -17.54
C GLU A 119 5.94 3.47 -18.73
N THR A 120 7.12 2.85 -18.70
CA THR A 120 8.02 2.80 -19.86
C THR A 120 7.37 2.14 -21.07
N ILE A 121 6.68 1.02 -20.86
CA ILE A 121 5.95 0.33 -21.92
C ILE A 121 4.81 1.21 -22.44
N LEU A 122 3.99 1.79 -21.56
CA LEU A 122 2.83 2.59 -21.94
C LEU A 122 3.21 3.90 -22.66
N GLN A 123 4.32 4.52 -22.26
CA GLN A 123 4.75 5.80 -22.82
C GLN A 123 5.73 5.65 -23.99
N ASN A 124 6.18 4.43 -24.27
CA ASN A 124 7.20 4.12 -25.27
C ASN A 124 8.47 4.98 -25.08
N ARG A 125 8.98 5.03 -23.84
CA ARG A 125 10.14 5.85 -23.44
C ARG A 125 11.20 5.01 -22.77
N GLU A 126 12.46 5.28 -23.08
CA GLU A 126 13.58 4.78 -22.28
C GLU A 126 13.55 5.43 -20.89
N MET A 127 13.87 4.63 -19.88
CA MET A 127 13.82 5.07 -18.50
C MET A 127 15.22 5.08 -17.91
N ASN A 128 15.55 6.20 -17.28
CA ASN A 128 16.69 6.22 -16.40
C ASN A 128 16.33 5.55 -15.07
N ASN A 129 17.08 4.49 -14.75
CA ASN A 129 16.90 3.68 -13.56
C ASN A 129 17.63 4.24 -12.32
N GLU A 130 18.15 5.47 -12.42
CA GLU A 130 18.71 6.22 -11.32
C GLU A 130 17.72 6.39 -10.16
N LEU A 131 18.26 6.36 -8.93
CA LEU A 131 17.47 6.43 -7.71
C LEU A 131 16.52 7.63 -7.66
N ASN A 132 16.97 8.81 -8.13
CA ASN A 132 16.15 10.01 -8.13
C ASN A 132 14.99 9.94 -9.13
N ALA A 133 15.20 9.29 -10.28
CA ALA A 133 14.12 9.02 -11.23
C ALA A 133 13.05 8.10 -10.61
N LEU A 134 13.46 7.05 -9.90
CA LEU A 134 12.52 6.13 -9.22
C LEU A 134 11.77 6.81 -8.07
N LYS A 135 12.44 7.69 -7.31
CA LYS A 135 11.77 8.52 -6.30
C LYS A 135 10.73 9.45 -6.92
N ASN A 136 11.06 10.09 -8.05
CA ASN A 136 10.12 10.94 -8.78
C ASN A 136 8.91 10.13 -9.28
N LEU A 137 9.13 8.95 -9.86
CA LEU A 137 8.04 8.06 -10.28
C LEU A 137 7.13 7.69 -9.11
N LEU A 138 7.70 7.33 -7.96
CA LEU A 138 6.89 6.99 -6.79
C LEU A 138 6.08 8.19 -6.29
N LEU A 139 6.66 9.39 -6.30
CA LEU A 139 5.96 10.63 -5.92
C LEU A 139 4.86 11.02 -6.92
N GLU A 140 5.03 10.73 -8.20
CA GLU A 140 4.08 11.04 -9.26
C GLU A 140 2.91 10.06 -9.29
N TYR A 141 3.19 8.76 -9.33
CA TYR A 141 2.19 7.69 -9.53
C TYR A 141 1.61 7.16 -8.22
N ALA A 142 2.29 7.35 -7.09
CA ALA A 142 1.83 6.92 -5.77
C ALA A 142 2.10 7.96 -4.66
N PRO A 143 1.58 9.20 -4.78
CA PRO A 143 1.82 10.30 -3.85
C PRO A 143 1.32 10.05 -2.42
N ASN A 144 0.43 9.09 -2.22
CA ASN A 144 -0.17 8.78 -0.93
C ASN A 144 -0.12 7.28 -0.65
N PHE A 145 -0.21 6.91 0.62
CA PHE A 145 -0.44 5.52 1.00
C PHE A 145 -1.24 5.41 2.30
N LEU A 146 -1.90 4.28 2.48
CA LEU A 146 -2.60 3.88 3.70
C LEU A 146 -1.83 2.74 4.36
N VAL A 147 -1.90 2.69 5.69
CA VAL A 147 -1.43 1.54 6.47
C VAL A 147 -2.60 0.99 7.27
N ILE A 148 -2.82 -0.31 7.15
CA ILE A 148 -3.85 -1.07 7.85
C ILE A 148 -3.13 -2.02 8.80
N GLU A 149 -3.21 -1.75 10.09
CA GLU A 149 -2.67 -2.63 11.12
C GLU A 149 -3.62 -3.80 11.36
N VAL A 150 -3.11 -5.03 11.25
CA VAL A 150 -3.87 -6.26 11.49
C VAL A 150 -3.48 -6.92 12.81
N GLY A 151 -2.21 -6.79 13.22
CA GLY A 151 -1.71 -7.33 14.48
C GLY A 151 -0.22 -7.06 14.68
N SER A 152 0.43 -7.91 15.46
CA SER A 152 1.84 -7.76 15.84
C SER A 152 2.70 -8.94 15.39
N ILE A 153 4.00 -8.72 15.24
CA ILE A 153 4.95 -9.79 14.87
C ILE A 153 4.88 -10.93 15.88
N GLY A 154 4.83 -12.18 15.38
CA GLY A 154 4.71 -13.39 16.19
C GLY A 154 3.27 -13.89 16.33
N ASP A 155 2.28 -13.12 15.87
CA ASP A 155 0.88 -13.56 15.79
C ASP A 155 0.60 -14.21 14.43
N ASN A 156 0.55 -15.55 14.41
CA ASN A 156 0.30 -16.33 13.20
C ASN A 156 -1.10 -16.10 12.63
N GLU A 157 -2.10 -15.83 13.46
CA GLU A 157 -3.46 -15.55 12.99
C GLU A 157 -3.50 -14.18 12.31
N ALA A 158 -2.84 -13.17 12.87
CA ALA A 158 -2.71 -11.86 12.25
C ALA A 158 -1.93 -11.92 10.93
N ALA A 159 -0.84 -12.71 10.87
CA ALA A 159 -0.08 -12.93 9.65
C ALA A 159 -0.95 -13.51 8.53
N LYS A 160 -1.71 -14.56 8.85
CA LYS A 160 -2.66 -15.18 7.91
C LYS A 160 -3.74 -14.20 7.46
N LYS A 161 -4.35 -13.46 8.39
CA LYS A 161 -5.36 -12.43 8.06
C LYS A 161 -4.82 -11.32 7.19
N ALA A 162 -3.57 -10.88 7.40
CA ALA A 162 -2.95 -9.85 6.59
C ALA A 162 -2.71 -10.32 5.15
N LEU A 163 -2.32 -11.58 4.97
CA LEU A 163 -2.18 -12.21 3.65
C LEU A 163 -3.52 -12.35 2.93
N GLU A 164 -4.54 -12.88 3.62
CA GLU A 164 -5.89 -12.97 3.05
C GLU A 164 -6.43 -11.58 2.68
N LEU A 165 -6.15 -10.56 3.50
CA LEU A 165 -6.54 -9.19 3.23
C LEU A 165 -5.82 -8.60 2.02
N GLU A 166 -4.52 -8.82 1.84
CA GLU A 166 -3.80 -8.39 0.64
C GLU A 166 -4.43 -8.97 -0.63
N VAL A 167 -4.64 -10.29 -0.67
CA VAL A 167 -5.24 -10.98 -1.80
C VAL A 167 -6.64 -10.44 -2.09
N PHE A 168 -7.46 -10.27 -1.05
CA PHE A 168 -8.80 -9.71 -1.16
C PHE A 168 -8.78 -8.30 -1.77
N LEU A 169 -7.93 -7.40 -1.26
CA LEU A 169 -7.87 -6.02 -1.72
C LEU A 169 -7.29 -5.91 -3.14
N ILE A 170 -6.31 -6.73 -3.51
CA ILE A 170 -5.78 -6.81 -4.88
C ILE A 170 -6.88 -7.23 -5.85
N ALA A 171 -7.62 -8.29 -5.52
CA ALA A 171 -8.72 -8.77 -6.36
C ALA A 171 -9.84 -7.74 -6.48
N LEU A 172 -10.11 -7.00 -5.40
CA LEU A 172 -11.17 -6.01 -5.34
C LEU A 172 -10.86 -4.75 -6.16
N PHE A 173 -9.65 -4.21 -6.02
CA PHE A 173 -9.29 -2.93 -6.62
C PHE A 173 -8.59 -3.04 -7.96
N ASN A 174 -8.14 -4.24 -8.35
CA ASN A 174 -7.39 -4.49 -9.58
C ASN A 174 -6.24 -3.48 -9.77
N SER A 175 -5.43 -3.34 -8.72
CA SER A 175 -4.41 -2.30 -8.62
C SER A 175 -3.35 -2.41 -9.73
N LYS A 176 -3.18 -1.31 -10.49
CA LYS A 176 -2.38 -1.25 -11.72
C LYS A 176 -0.96 -1.83 -11.62
N TYR A 177 -0.28 -1.66 -10.49
CA TYR A 177 1.12 -2.06 -10.32
C TYR A 177 1.29 -3.34 -9.49
N ASN A 178 0.22 -4.04 -9.11
CA ASN A 178 0.28 -5.43 -8.66
C ASN A 178 0.36 -6.34 -9.89
N LYS A 179 1.25 -7.34 -9.87
CA LYS A 179 1.47 -8.31 -10.96
C LYS A 179 0.79 -9.64 -10.64
#